data_AF-A0A6G3ZRX4-F1
#
_entry.id   AF-A0A6G3ZRX4-F1
#
_cell.length_a   1.000
_cell.length_b   1.000
_cell.length_c   1.000
_cell.angle_alpha   90.00
_cell.angle_beta   90.00
_cell.angle_gamma   90.00
#
_symmetry.space_group_name_H-M   'P 1'
#
loop_
_entity.id
_entity.type
_entity.pdbx_description
1 polymer ?
#
loop_
_entity_poly.entity_id
_entity_poly.type
_entity_poly.pdbx_seq_one_letter_code
_entity_poly.pdbx_strand_id
1 'polypeptide(L)'
;MSKKTAWKLFTYVPFVLIFLGIGTIHTLMLANEKAKPYPASYGRATALPHLAANGKAVQPIGEGAFAYRSGQSLVYVSVNEEGRQVSQTRPLPDNGSFRSYTLTKEDAVWIGADKKLFASEWKDGAWSPKQLLSEIGVSHVQAVNGANGSRLLLAYNEDNLYVGAIEGKKAISWSKLDIAGISQLQGVIEQDGSLGIVYAANQEGKVAIGYAKLEAESLRPLQLNKLKDVELTTSKLDDMSIIQEGTSLKVAYTISSNKSGKSALHLLSFPSNRPETAQDEQINLPVSKGVDSDTVLHPTFSKTPSGEGALIVSSVYEKNRRLTSQEVYKLDLKEGKLSSSERLSHFDGFAEYPILISGKGHGLAVWLAPENAGSFRVYYATDQLPYLERMNTLTAQDYRIAAETLPLLWGIGLLTALLSLKWIVLPGLYLLVLSAFWQYLYDSHAKLNFGLSLGMYFVVKVLLINDYRKPLALQVMPDFLQSTWGYLLLYLIFGVLAYAFTRIWRKGLDERNIGLELLYFVLLDGLMTNLWYSYFISPAFL
;
A
#
# COMPACT_ATOMS: atom_id res chain seq x y z
N MET A 1 -26.16 -25.00 42.70
CA MET A 1 -26.34 -25.50 41.32
C MET A 1 -26.35 -27.04 41.36
N SER A 2 -27.37 -27.72 40.84
CA SER A 2 -27.44 -29.19 40.95
C SER A 2 -26.35 -29.88 40.10
N LYS A 3 -25.86 -31.07 40.51
CA LYS A 3 -24.88 -31.86 39.74
C LYS A 3 -25.33 -32.08 38.28
N LYS A 4 -26.66 -32.22 38.04
CA LYS A 4 -27.23 -32.35 36.69
C LYS A 4 -27.11 -31.07 35.86
N THR A 5 -27.25 -29.90 36.48
CA THR A 5 -27.09 -28.60 35.79
C THR A 5 -25.63 -28.35 35.40
N ALA A 6 -24.68 -28.74 36.25
CA ALA A 6 -23.24 -28.65 35.95
C ALA A 6 -22.83 -29.55 34.77
N TRP A 7 -23.38 -30.76 34.69
CA TRP A 7 -23.10 -31.69 33.59
C TRP A 7 -23.70 -31.25 32.25
N LYS A 8 -24.90 -30.66 32.24
CA LYS A 8 -25.48 -30.06 31.03
C LYS A 8 -24.62 -28.93 30.46
N LEU A 9 -23.97 -28.15 31.34
CA LEU A 9 -23.03 -27.11 30.91
C LEU A 9 -21.82 -27.72 30.20
N PHE A 10 -21.32 -28.86 30.70
CA PHE A 10 -20.13 -29.54 30.15
C PHE A 10 -20.32 -30.07 28.72
N THR A 11 -21.56 -30.28 28.27
CA THR A 11 -21.85 -30.60 26.86
C THR A 11 -21.37 -29.50 25.92
N TYR A 12 -21.53 -28.24 26.30
CA TYR A 12 -21.27 -27.07 25.45
C TYR A 12 -19.91 -26.41 25.72
N VAL A 13 -19.35 -26.57 26.92
CA VAL A 13 -18.07 -25.96 27.32
C VAL A 13 -16.94 -26.25 26.31
N PRO A 14 -16.71 -27.49 25.83
CA PRO A 14 -15.66 -27.76 24.85
C PRO A 14 -15.83 -26.96 23.56
N PHE A 15 -17.06 -26.82 23.06
CA PHE A 15 -17.36 -26.03 21.86
C PHE A 15 -16.98 -24.55 22.08
N VAL A 16 -17.37 -23.97 23.22
CA VAL A 16 -17.01 -22.58 23.57
C VAL A 16 -15.49 -22.42 23.67
N LEU A 17 -14.79 -23.35 24.33
CA LEU A 17 -13.34 -23.34 24.45
C LEU A 17 -12.65 -23.40 23.08
N ILE A 18 -13.18 -24.20 22.14
CA ILE A 18 -12.68 -24.28 20.77
C ILE A 18 -12.83 -22.93 20.07
N PHE A 19 -14.00 -22.29 20.13
CA PHE A 19 -14.21 -20.96 19.53
C PHE A 19 -13.26 -19.91 20.11
N LEU A 20 -13.10 -19.88 21.44
CA LEU A 20 -12.20 -18.93 22.09
C LEU A 20 -10.73 -19.21 21.75
N GLY A 21 -10.29 -20.48 21.81
CA GLY A 21 -8.92 -20.88 21.54
C GLY A 21 -8.52 -20.64 20.09
N ILE A 22 -9.30 -21.18 19.14
CA ILE A 22 -9.05 -21.01 17.69
C ILE A 22 -9.25 -19.55 17.29
N GLY A 23 -10.28 -18.87 17.79
CA GLY A 23 -10.51 -17.44 17.52
C GLY A 23 -9.35 -16.56 17.98
N THR A 24 -8.77 -16.83 19.15
CA THR A 24 -7.57 -16.13 19.62
C THR A 24 -6.39 -16.38 18.69
N ILE A 25 -6.14 -17.64 18.32
CA ILE A 25 -5.02 -17.99 17.41
C ILE A 25 -5.21 -17.33 16.05
N HIS A 26 -6.41 -17.39 15.47
CA HIS A 26 -6.75 -16.72 14.21
C HIS A 26 -6.55 -15.22 14.29
N THR A 27 -6.95 -14.58 15.40
CA THR A 27 -6.72 -13.14 15.61
C THR A 27 -5.24 -12.80 15.60
N LEU A 28 -4.43 -13.59 16.31
CA LEU A 28 -2.98 -13.41 16.34
C LEU A 28 -2.36 -13.63 14.95
N MET A 29 -2.82 -14.64 14.22
CA MET A 29 -2.36 -14.95 12.87
C MET A 29 -2.72 -13.82 11.90
N LEU A 30 -3.97 -13.37 11.88
CA LEU A 30 -4.45 -12.26 11.04
C LEU A 30 -3.73 -10.95 11.35
N ALA A 31 -3.54 -10.62 12.64
CA ALA A 31 -2.83 -9.42 13.04
C ALA A 31 -1.37 -9.46 12.56
N ASN A 32 -0.67 -10.59 12.77
CA ASN A 32 0.67 -10.78 12.21
C ASN A 32 0.67 -10.74 10.67
N GLU A 33 -0.33 -11.34 10.03
CA GLU A 33 -0.41 -11.42 8.59
C GLU A 33 -0.59 -10.03 7.96
N LYS A 34 -1.48 -9.21 8.51
CA LYS A 34 -1.72 -7.83 8.06
C LYS A 34 -0.57 -6.87 8.37
N ALA A 35 0.10 -7.05 9.51
CA ALA A 35 1.15 -6.13 9.94
C ALA A 35 2.54 -6.46 9.40
N LYS A 36 2.86 -7.73 9.14
CA LYS A 36 4.20 -8.19 8.76
C LYS A 36 4.26 -8.71 7.32
N PRO A 37 5.42 -8.72 6.65
CA PRO A 37 6.68 -8.13 7.09
C PRO A 37 6.56 -6.62 7.16
N TYR A 38 7.25 -5.99 8.10
CA TYR A 38 7.42 -4.54 8.09
C TYR A 38 8.36 -4.15 6.94
N PRO A 39 8.33 -2.90 6.47
CA PRO A 39 9.39 -2.40 5.60
C PRO A 39 10.76 -2.57 6.28
N ALA A 40 11.80 -2.85 5.49
CA ALA A 40 13.12 -3.20 6.05
C ALA A 40 13.79 -2.00 6.73
N SER A 41 13.66 -0.81 6.14
CA SER A 41 14.28 0.43 6.60
C SER A 41 13.30 1.51 7.05
N TYR A 42 11.99 1.35 6.83
CA TYR A 42 10.96 2.33 7.20
C TYR A 42 9.94 1.76 8.19
N GLY A 43 9.36 2.63 9.00
CA GLY A 43 8.28 2.24 9.91
C GLY A 43 6.94 2.14 9.19
N ARG A 44 5.93 1.55 9.85
CA ARG A 44 4.53 1.63 9.38
C ARG A 44 4.09 3.07 9.17
N ALA A 45 3.14 3.28 8.27
CA ALA A 45 2.65 4.60 7.94
C ALA A 45 1.94 5.28 9.13
N THR A 46 2.17 6.59 9.28
CA THR A 46 1.42 7.46 10.20
C THR A 46 0.54 8.41 9.40
N ALA A 47 -0.76 8.40 9.69
CA ALA A 47 -1.71 9.34 9.10
C ALA A 47 -1.62 10.71 9.78
N LEU A 48 -1.64 11.78 8.99
CA LEU A 48 -1.80 13.14 9.48
C LEU A 48 -3.27 13.50 9.70
N PRO A 49 -3.57 14.41 10.64
CA PRO A 49 -4.95 14.75 11.00
C PRO A 49 -5.68 15.61 9.95
N HIS A 50 -4.94 16.39 9.14
CA HIS A 50 -5.52 17.29 8.14
C HIS A 50 -5.51 16.65 6.75
N LEU A 51 -6.61 16.78 6.02
CA LEU A 51 -6.74 16.26 4.66
C LEU A 51 -6.20 17.24 3.64
N ALA A 52 -5.45 16.75 2.65
CA ALA A 52 -5.06 17.54 1.49
C ALA A 52 -6.26 17.75 0.55
N ALA A 53 -6.43 18.98 0.06
CA ALA A 53 -7.57 19.39 -0.77
C ALA A 53 -7.38 19.16 -2.28
N ASN A 54 -6.23 18.63 -2.71
CA ASN A 54 -5.91 18.40 -4.11
C ASN A 54 -5.09 17.10 -4.25
N GLY A 55 -5.30 16.36 -5.35
CA GLY A 55 -4.52 15.18 -5.69
C GLY A 55 -3.22 15.58 -6.38
N LYS A 56 -2.29 16.15 -5.61
CA LYS A 56 -0.93 16.47 -6.07
C LYS A 56 0.05 16.16 -4.95
N ALA A 57 1.29 15.82 -5.31
CA ALA A 57 2.37 15.64 -4.35
C ALA A 57 2.43 16.83 -3.36
N VAL A 58 2.70 16.52 -2.10
CA VAL A 58 3.02 17.55 -1.12
C VAL A 58 4.32 18.26 -1.52
N GLN A 59 4.53 19.47 -1.03
CA GLN A 59 5.67 20.28 -1.45
C GLN A 59 6.78 20.24 -0.42
N PRO A 60 7.99 19.77 -0.77
CA PRO A 60 9.15 19.89 0.10
C PRO A 60 9.43 21.37 0.39
N ILE A 61 9.52 21.75 1.67
CA ILE A 61 9.79 23.13 2.10
C ILE A 61 11.12 23.27 2.85
N GLY A 62 11.88 22.19 2.94
CA GLY A 62 13.16 22.11 3.64
C GLY A 62 13.49 20.68 4.05
N GLU A 63 14.57 20.52 4.80
CA GLU A 63 15.00 19.24 5.34
C GLU A 63 13.92 18.62 6.25
N GLY A 64 13.48 17.41 5.91
CA GLY A 64 12.48 16.67 6.71
C GLY A 64 11.15 17.41 6.90
N ALA A 65 10.82 18.34 5.99
CA ALA A 65 9.63 19.18 6.10
C ALA A 65 8.91 19.35 4.76
N PHE A 66 7.58 19.37 4.83
CA PHE A 66 6.71 19.55 3.67
C PHE A 66 5.49 20.40 4.00
N ALA A 67 4.83 20.92 2.96
CA ALA A 67 3.58 21.64 3.09
C ALA A 67 2.55 21.17 2.06
N TYR A 68 1.27 21.31 2.44
CA TYR A 68 0.14 21.05 1.55
C TYR A 68 -1.05 21.93 1.91
N ARG A 69 -1.99 22.06 0.98
CA ARG A 69 -3.24 22.79 1.21
C ARG A 69 -4.28 21.86 1.82
N SER A 70 -4.88 22.28 2.92
CA SER A 70 -6.03 21.64 3.58
C SER A 70 -7.20 22.63 3.62
N GLY A 71 -8.15 22.50 2.69
CA GLY A 71 -9.29 23.39 2.55
C GLY A 71 -8.88 24.85 2.33
N GLN A 72 -9.15 25.70 3.34
CA GLN A 72 -8.83 27.13 3.39
C GLN A 72 -7.57 27.44 4.22
N SER A 73 -6.68 26.47 4.36
CA SER A 73 -5.45 26.61 5.12
C SER A 73 -4.29 25.89 4.44
N LEU A 74 -3.08 26.28 4.79
CA LEU A 74 -1.83 25.61 4.45
C LEU A 74 -1.29 24.92 5.70
N VAL A 75 -1.01 23.63 5.60
CA VAL A 75 -0.45 22.82 6.68
C VAL A 75 1.01 22.61 6.39
N TYR A 76 1.86 23.06 7.32
CA TYR A 76 3.29 22.92 7.31
C TYR A 76 3.66 21.83 8.30
N VAL A 77 4.37 20.80 7.86
CA VAL A 77 4.72 19.64 8.66
C VAL A 77 6.23 19.48 8.67
N SER A 78 6.81 19.30 9.84
CA SER A 78 8.16 18.80 10.02
C SER A 78 8.14 17.56 10.89
N VAL A 79 9.19 16.75 10.79
CA VAL A 79 9.38 15.57 11.65
C VAL A 79 10.52 15.86 12.63
N ASN A 80 10.28 15.62 13.92
CA ASN A 80 11.30 15.80 14.96
C ASN A 80 12.29 14.61 14.99
N GLU A 81 13.23 14.60 15.94
CA GLU A 81 14.24 13.55 16.07
C GLU A 81 13.67 12.18 16.51
N GLU A 82 12.42 12.16 17.00
CA GLU A 82 11.70 10.94 17.41
C GLU A 82 10.75 10.41 16.32
N GLY A 83 10.76 11.00 15.13
CA GLY A 83 9.84 10.66 14.04
C GLY A 83 8.41 11.13 14.23
N ARG A 84 8.16 12.06 15.17
CA ARG A 84 6.83 12.61 15.39
C ARG A 84 6.62 13.84 14.53
N GLN A 85 5.44 13.94 13.96
CA GLN A 85 5.02 15.14 13.24
C GLN A 85 4.88 16.34 14.17
N VAL A 86 5.33 17.49 13.70
CA VAL A 86 5.05 18.82 14.26
C VAL A 86 4.40 19.62 13.14
N SER A 87 3.17 20.08 13.36
CA SER A 87 2.40 20.79 12.34
C SER A 87 2.09 22.22 12.73
N GLN A 88 2.25 23.15 11.79
CA GLN A 88 1.77 24.52 11.87
C GLN A 88 0.73 24.74 10.78
N THR A 89 -0.45 25.21 11.16
CA THR A 89 -1.50 25.59 10.20
C THR A 89 -1.50 27.09 10.01
N ARG A 90 -1.49 27.53 8.75
CA ARG A 90 -1.57 28.94 8.34
C ARG A 90 -2.82 29.16 7.50
N PRO A 91 -3.50 30.32 7.59
CA PRO A 91 -4.58 30.64 6.64
C PRO A 91 -4.04 30.69 5.21
N LEU A 92 -4.91 30.64 4.20
CA LEU A 92 -4.48 30.96 2.83
C LEU A 92 -4.09 32.46 2.73
N PRO A 93 -3.10 32.82 1.88
CA PRO A 93 -2.73 34.21 1.66
C PRO A 93 -3.81 35.00 0.90
N ASP A 94 -4.71 34.29 0.20
CA ASP A 94 -5.88 34.88 -0.46
C ASP A 94 -7.08 33.96 -0.23
N ASN A 95 -8.19 34.54 0.24
CA ASN A 95 -9.47 33.83 0.44
C ASN A 95 -10.18 33.51 -0.89
N GLY A 96 -9.68 34.05 -2.01
CA GLY A 96 -10.12 33.76 -3.36
C GLY A 96 -9.61 32.42 -3.90
N SER A 97 -9.42 32.34 -5.23
CA SER A 97 -8.93 31.12 -5.86
C SER A 97 -7.42 30.97 -5.67
N PHE A 98 -7.02 30.01 -4.84
CA PHE A 98 -5.63 29.58 -4.65
C PHE A 98 -5.36 28.34 -5.51
N ARG A 99 -5.11 28.55 -6.82
CA ARG A 99 -4.87 27.49 -7.80
C ARG A 99 -3.38 27.41 -8.10
N SER A 100 -2.91 26.23 -8.52
CA SER A 100 -1.51 25.91 -8.86
C SER A 100 -0.51 26.73 -8.06
N TYR A 101 -0.05 26.22 -6.94
CA TYR A 101 0.77 26.97 -6.02
C TYR A 101 2.14 26.32 -5.84
N THR A 102 3.10 27.10 -5.38
CA THR A 102 4.36 26.63 -4.83
C THR A 102 4.61 27.31 -3.48
N LEU A 103 5.08 26.54 -2.51
CA LEU A 103 5.25 26.91 -1.12
C LEU A 103 6.71 26.72 -0.72
N THR A 104 7.15 27.55 0.20
CA THR A 104 8.39 27.38 0.97
C THR A 104 8.06 27.57 2.42
N LYS A 105 9.06 27.43 3.30
CA LYS A 105 8.90 27.75 4.72
C LYS A 105 8.29 29.14 4.98
N GLU A 106 8.59 30.12 4.13
CA GLU A 106 8.24 31.53 4.35
C GLU A 106 7.47 32.17 3.18
N ASP A 107 7.43 31.56 2.00
CA ASP A 107 6.79 32.15 0.81
C ASP A 107 5.67 31.26 0.27
N ALA A 108 4.67 31.90 -0.30
CA ALA A 108 3.69 31.26 -1.16
C ALA A 108 3.63 32.01 -2.49
N VAL A 109 3.65 31.27 -3.60
CA VAL A 109 3.39 31.77 -4.94
C VAL A 109 2.21 30.98 -5.51
N TRP A 110 1.23 31.65 -6.09
CA TRP A 110 0.02 30.99 -6.59
C TRP A 110 -0.63 31.73 -7.75
N ILE A 111 -1.52 31.04 -8.45
CA ILE A 111 -2.37 31.60 -9.49
C ILE A 111 -3.70 32.03 -8.87
N GLY A 112 -4.03 33.31 -9.01
CA GLY A 112 -5.30 33.90 -8.56
C GLY A 112 -6.50 33.55 -9.43
N ALA A 113 -7.68 34.03 -9.06
CA ALA A 113 -8.93 33.81 -9.81
C ALA A 113 -8.91 34.41 -11.23
N ASP A 114 -8.15 35.47 -11.42
CA ASP A 114 -7.94 36.21 -12.67
C ASP A 114 -6.81 35.63 -13.54
N LYS A 115 -6.32 34.43 -13.21
CA LYS A 115 -5.17 33.77 -13.86
C LYS A 115 -3.85 34.56 -13.76
N LYS A 116 -3.78 35.59 -12.90
CA LYS A 116 -2.54 36.31 -12.61
C LYS A 116 -1.72 35.59 -11.54
N LEU A 117 -0.41 35.80 -11.56
CA LEU A 117 0.51 35.17 -10.61
C LEU A 117 0.78 36.12 -9.45
N PHE A 118 0.63 35.61 -8.22
CA PHE A 118 0.84 36.37 -7.00
C PHE A 118 1.87 35.70 -6.09
N ALA A 119 2.47 36.50 -5.21
CA ALA A 119 3.30 36.04 -4.11
C ALA A 119 2.90 36.70 -2.78
N SER A 120 3.23 36.03 -1.69
CA SER A 120 3.16 36.57 -0.34
C SER A 120 4.18 35.87 0.55
N GLU A 121 4.74 36.64 1.47
CA GLU A 121 5.72 36.23 2.48
C GLU A 121 5.03 36.12 3.84
N TRP A 122 5.30 35.05 4.58
CA TRP A 122 4.83 34.81 5.94
C TRP A 122 5.81 35.39 6.96
N LYS A 123 5.38 36.44 7.66
CA LYS A 123 6.20 37.12 8.65
C LYS A 123 5.34 37.57 9.83
N ASP A 124 5.90 37.50 11.04
CA ASP A 124 5.25 37.96 12.28
C ASP A 124 3.84 37.36 12.51
N GLY A 125 3.63 36.12 12.05
CA GLY A 125 2.36 35.39 12.23
C GLY A 125 1.26 35.71 11.21
N ALA A 126 1.57 36.46 10.14
CA ALA A 126 0.62 36.79 9.08
C ALA A 126 1.26 36.74 7.69
N TRP A 127 0.42 36.60 6.66
CA TRP A 127 0.82 36.80 5.28
C TRP A 127 0.95 38.30 4.99
N SER A 128 2.04 38.70 4.34
CA SER A 128 2.19 40.05 3.81
C SER A 128 1.17 40.30 2.68
N PRO A 129 0.87 41.57 2.35
CA PRO A 129 -0.08 41.90 1.29
C PRO A 129 0.28 41.19 -0.03
N LYS A 130 -0.73 40.67 -0.74
CA LYS A 130 -0.50 39.95 -1.99
C LYS A 130 0.24 40.85 -2.99
N GLN A 131 1.33 40.34 -3.51
CA GLN A 131 2.14 41.00 -4.52
C GLN A 131 1.87 40.38 -5.88
N LEU A 132 1.52 41.21 -6.86
CA LEU A 132 1.40 40.80 -8.25
C LEU A 132 2.81 40.56 -8.82
N LEU A 133 3.07 39.33 -9.28
CA LEU A 133 4.32 38.94 -9.92
C LEU A 133 4.23 38.99 -11.45
N SER A 134 3.06 38.68 -12.00
CA SER A 134 2.83 38.65 -13.44
C SER A 134 1.37 38.85 -13.79
N GLU A 135 1.11 39.67 -14.81
CA GLU A 135 -0.20 39.82 -15.45
C GLU A 135 -0.48 38.78 -16.53
N ILE A 136 0.53 37.96 -16.87
CA ILE A 136 0.40 36.91 -17.88
C ILE A 136 -0.61 35.89 -17.36
N GLY A 137 -1.66 35.65 -18.14
CA GLY A 137 -2.66 34.62 -17.85
C GLY A 137 -2.04 33.23 -17.95
N VAL A 138 -1.69 32.66 -16.79
CA VAL A 138 -1.10 31.31 -16.68
C VAL A 138 -2.08 30.34 -16.05
N SER A 139 -2.00 29.06 -16.43
CA SER A 139 -2.85 27.99 -15.89
C SER A 139 -2.13 27.09 -14.88
N HIS A 140 -0.80 27.04 -14.95
CA HIS A 140 0.04 26.24 -14.07
C HIS A 140 1.31 27.01 -13.69
N VAL A 141 1.83 26.72 -12.50
CA VAL A 141 3.13 27.19 -12.04
C VAL A 141 3.79 26.13 -11.18
N GLN A 142 5.10 25.98 -11.36
CA GLN A 142 6.00 25.13 -10.60
C GLN A 142 7.27 25.92 -10.26
N ALA A 143 7.89 25.63 -9.11
CA ALA A 143 9.20 26.17 -8.77
C ALA A 143 10.31 25.13 -8.98
N VAL A 144 11.47 25.62 -9.40
CA VAL A 144 12.74 24.90 -9.41
C VAL A 144 13.72 25.71 -8.57
N ASN A 145 14.45 25.03 -7.67
CA ASN A 145 15.52 25.69 -6.93
C ASN A 145 16.70 25.91 -7.89
N GLY A 146 16.98 27.18 -8.17
CA GLY A 146 18.08 27.65 -9.02
C GLY A 146 19.44 27.56 -8.33
N ALA A 147 20.49 27.89 -9.08
CA ALA A 147 21.82 28.05 -8.52
C ALA A 147 21.83 29.17 -7.47
N ASN A 148 22.67 29.02 -6.44
CA ASN A 148 22.89 30.03 -5.38
C ASN A 148 21.62 30.43 -4.59
N GLY A 149 20.61 29.55 -4.52
CA GLY A 149 19.38 29.81 -3.75
C GLY A 149 18.35 30.70 -4.45
N SER A 150 18.60 31.07 -5.72
CA SER A 150 17.58 31.70 -6.56
C SER A 150 16.41 30.73 -6.79
N ARG A 151 15.19 31.25 -6.99
CA ARG A 151 14.04 30.42 -7.37
C ARG A 151 13.65 30.72 -8.79
N LEU A 152 13.65 29.69 -9.63
CA LEU A 152 13.10 29.75 -10.97
C LEU A 152 11.65 29.30 -10.91
N LEU A 153 10.79 30.01 -11.65
CA LEU A 153 9.42 29.63 -11.88
C LEU A 153 9.24 29.18 -13.31
N LEU A 154 8.57 28.05 -13.43
CA LEU A 154 8.09 27.52 -14.68
C LEU A 154 6.57 27.69 -14.69
N ALA A 155 6.03 28.41 -15.66
CA ALA A 155 4.61 28.63 -15.80
C ALA A 155 4.18 28.42 -17.25
N TYR A 156 2.98 27.95 -17.50
CA TYR A 156 2.49 27.79 -18.87
C TYR A 156 1.01 28.11 -18.98
N ASN A 157 0.58 28.37 -20.21
CA ASN A 157 -0.81 28.43 -20.64
C ASN A 157 -1.01 27.53 -21.88
N GLU A 158 -2.15 27.66 -22.57
CA GLU A 158 -2.47 26.84 -23.75
C GLU A 158 -1.46 27.04 -24.89
N ASP A 159 -0.86 28.22 -24.98
CA ASP A 159 -0.08 28.64 -26.14
C ASP A 159 1.44 28.65 -25.89
N ASN A 160 1.88 28.87 -24.65
CA ASN A 160 3.28 29.18 -24.35
C ASN A 160 3.75 28.64 -23.00
N LEU A 161 5.06 28.39 -22.95
CA LEU A 161 5.85 28.22 -21.73
C LEU A 161 6.53 29.54 -21.36
N TYR A 162 6.51 29.86 -20.08
CA TYR A 162 7.16 31.02 -19.48
C TYR A 162 8.11 30.56 -18.39
N VAL A 163 9.32 31.12 -18.40
CA VAL A 163 10.35 30.85 -17.40
C VAL A 163 10.86 32.17 -16.85
N GLY A 164 10.92 32.30 -15.54
CA GLY A 164 11.38 33.53 -14.91
C GLY A 164 12.01 33.28 -13.56
N ALA A 165 12.96 34.14 -13.17
CA ALA A 165 13.58 34.10 -11.86
C ALA A 165 12.82 35.01 -10.88
N ILE A 166 12.61 34.55 -9.64
CA ILE A 166 12.19 35.40 -8.53
C ILE A 166 13.44 35.90 -7.80
N GLU A 167 13.69 37.20 -7.89
CA GLU A 167 14.69 37.91 -7.10
C GLU A 167 14.02 38.90 -6.15
N GLY A 168 13.64 38.42 -4.97
CA GLY A 168 12.96 39.23 -3.95
C GLY A 168 11.60 39.75 -4.39
N LYS A 169 11.28 41.00 -4.04
CA LYS A 169 9.96 41.64 -4.28
C LYS A 169 9.87 42.37 -5.61
N LYS A 170 10.57 41.93 -6.66
CA LYS A 170 10.53 42.56 -7.98
C LYS A 170 9.60 41.81 -8.93
N ALA A 171 9.10 42.53 -9.95
CA ALA A 171 8.38 41.91 -11.06
C ALA A 171 9.30 40.90 -11.77
N ILE A 172 8.73 39.79 -12.22
CA ILE A 172 9.48 38.73 -12.88
C ILE A 172 9.74 39.12 -14.34
N SER A 173 11.00 39.03 -14.77
CA SER A 173 11.34 39.03 -16.18
C SER A 173 11.12 37.63 -16.74
N TRP A 174 10.19 37.50 -17.69
CA TRP A 174 9.82 36.22 -18.28
C TRP A 174 10.52 36.01 -19.62
N SER A 175 11.16 34.85 -19.77
CA SER A 175 11.50 34.25 -21.05
C SER A 175 10.30 33.46 -21.56
N LYS A 176 9.84 33.80 -22.76
CA LYS A 176 8.73 33.13 -23.45
C LYS A 176 9.28 32.09 -24.43
N LEU A 177 8.75 30.88 -24.37
CA LEU A 177 8.98 29.84 -25.35
C LEU A 177 7.65 29.49 -26.02
N ASP A 178 7.62 29.51 -27.35
CA ASP A 178 6.43 29.25 -28.16
C ASP A 178 6.15 27.74 -28.25
N ILE A 179 5.79 27.15 -27.10
CA ILE A 179 5.47 25.74 -26.93
C ILE A 179 4.02 25.65 -26.46
N ALA A 180 3.13 25.23 -27.36
CA ALA A 180 1.70 25.10 -27.11
C ALA A 180 1.32 23.71 -26.59
N GLY A 181 0.12 23.62 -26.01
CA GLY A 181 -0.50 22.35 -25.62
C GLY A 181 0.17 21.63 -24.44
N ILE A 182 0.94 22.34 -23.61
CA ILE A 182 1.64 21.75 -22.47
C ILE A 182 0.62 21.20 -21.46
N SER A 183 0.79 19.93 -21.10
CA SER A 183 -0.01 19.23 -20.10
C SER A 183 0.77 18.95 -18.82
N GLN A 184 2.08 18.71 -18.95
CA GLN A 184 2.99 18.48 -17.83
C GLN A 184 4.33 19.15 -18.10
N LEU A 185 5.01 19.53 -17.02
CA LEU A 185 6.26 20.25 -17.05
C LEU A 185 7.07 19.87 -15.82
N GLN A 186 8.37 19.69 -16.00
CA GLN A 186 9.33 19.48 -14.93
C GLN A 186 10.64 20.19 -15.29
N GLY A 187 11.39 20.64 -14.29
CA GLY A 187 12.70 21.26 -14.52
C GLY A 187 13.74 20.89 -13.49
N VAL A 188 14.99 20.96 -13.90
CA VAL A 188 16.17 20.66 -13.08
C VAL A 188 17.30 21.61 -13.45
N ILE A 189 18.09 22.01 -12.46
CA ILE A 189 19.35 22.72 -12.70
C ILE A 189 20.42 21.72 -13.07
N GLU A 190 21.06 21.95 -14.21
CA GLU A 190 22.13 21.12 -14.72
C GLU A 190 23.49 21.46 -14.08
N GLN A 191 24.46 20.53 -14.17
CA GLN A 191 25.83 20.70 -13.70
C GLN A 191 26.53 21.97 -14.19
N ASP A 192 26.21 22.45 -15.40
CA ASP A 192 26.74 23.70 -15.96
C ASP A 192 25.97 24.95 -15.49
N GLY A 193 25.02 24.79 -14.57
CA GLY A 193 24.15 25.84 -14.05
C GLY A 193 22.94 26.17 -14.93
N SER A 194 22.86 25.61 -16.14
CA SER A 194 21.72 25.81 -17.04
C SER A 194 20.44 25.18 -16.48
N LEU A 195 19.29 25.66 -16.95
CA LEU A 195 18.00 25.08 -16.61
C LEU A 195 17.57 24.11 -17.71
N GLY A 196 17.52 22.83 -17.38
CA GLY A 196 16.92 21.78 -18.20
C GLY A 196 15.44 21.64 -17.89
N ILE A 197 14.59 21.66 -18.91
CA ILE A 197 13.14 21.57 -18.80
C ILE A 197 12.68 20.41 -19.67
N VAL A 198 11.87 19.52 -19.10
CA VAL A 198 11.16 18.49 -19.85
C VAL A 198 9.67 18.76 -19.77
N TYR A 199 9.01 18.71 -20.93
CA TYR A 199 7.59 19.02 -21.06
C TYR A 199 6.88 17.94 -21.87
N ALA A 200 5.60 17.75 -21.57
CA ALA A 200 4.69 16.91 -22.33
C ALA A 200 3.65 17.80 -23.01
N ALA A 201 3.64 17.81 -24.34
CA ALA A 201 2.72 18.60 -25.15
C ALA A 201 1.69 17.69 -25.84
N ASN A 202 0.40 17.98 -25.64
CA ASN A 202 -0.70 17.27 -26.27
C ASN A 202 -0.74 17.56 -27.77
N GLN A 203 -0.86 16.51 -28.56
CA GLN A 203 -1.09 16.55 -30.01
C GLN A 203 -2.26 15.59 -30.33
N GLU A 204 -2.85 15.71 -31.52
CA GLU A 204 -3.98 14.85 -31.89
C GLU A 204 -3.62 13.36 -31.78
N GLY A 205 -4.21 12.66 -30.80
CA GLY A 205 -4.01 11.22 -30.55
C GLY A 205 -2.68 10.81 -29.90
N LYS A 206 -1.78 11.76 -29.57
CA LYS A 206 -0.46 11.47 -29.00
C LYS A 206 0.04 12.58 -28.08
N VAL A 207 1.06 12.29 -27.28
CA VAL A 207 1.80 13.29 -26.50
C VAL A 207 3.25 13.33 -26.94
N ALA A 208 3.75 14.52 -27.26
CA ALA A 208 5.15 14.74 -27.55
C ALA A 208 5.89 15.12 -26.27
N ILE A 209 6.88 14.32 -25.87
CA ILE A 209 7.82 14.65 -24.79
C ILE A 209 8.99 15.41 -25.41
N GLY A 210 9.24 16.63 -24.94
CA GLY A 210 10.30 17.51 -25.41
C GLY A 210 11.21 17.97 -24.29
N TYR A 211 12.37 18.49 -24.67
CA TYR A 211 13.38 19.04 -23.79
C TYR A 211 13.80 20.44 -24.27
N ALA A 212 13.88 21.37 -23.33
CA ALA A 212 14.42 22.70 -23.55
C ALA A 212 15.55 22.97 -22.56
N LYS A 213 16.67 23.49 -23.05
CA LYS A 213 17.81 23.94 -22.24
C LYS A 213 17.87 25.45 -22.29
N LEU A 214 17.92 26.10 -21.12
CA LEU A 214 17.97 27.55 -20.99
C LEU A 214 19.25 27.99 -20.29
N GLU A 215 19.83 29.11 -20.71
CA GLU A 215 20.97 29.73 -20.04
C GLU A 215 20.61 30.17 -18.61
N ALA A 216 21.54 30.00 -17.65
CA ALA A 216 21.30 30.21 -16.22
C ALA A 216 20.83 31.65 -15.87
N GLU A 217 21.49 32.66 -16.45
CA GLU A 217 21.25 34.07 -16.11
C GLU A 217 20.17 34.71 -16.98
N SER A 218 20.29 34.59 -18.31
CA SER A 218 19.35 35.24 -19.23
C SER A 218 18.05 34.46 -19.44
N LEU A 219 18.02 33.18 -19.04
CA LEU A 219 16.92 32.25 -19.29
C LEU A 219 16.55 32.14 -20.77
N ARG A 220 17.48 32.47 -21.68
CA ARG A 220 17.27 32.34 -23.13
C ARG A 220 17.44 30.89 -23.57
N PRO A 221 16.68 30.44 -24.57
CA PRO A 221 16.79 29.08 -25.08
C PRO A 221 18.13 28.86 -25.76
N LEU A 222 18.87 27.87 -25.24
CA LEU A 222 20.09 27.33 -25.82
C LEU A 222 19.78 26.16 -26.75
N GLN A 223 18.79 25.34 -26.38
CA GLN A 223 18.42 24.14 -27.11
C GLN A 223 16.93 23.85 -26.95
N LEU A 224 16.28 23.39 -28.01
CA LEU A 224 14.91 22.90 -27.98
C LEU A 224 14.81 21.66 -28.87
N ASN A 225 14.59 20.51 -28.26
CA ASN A 225 14.61 19.22 -28.94
C ASN A 225 13.40 18.38 -28.54
N LYS A 226 12.86 17.66 -29.52
CA LYS A 226 11.86 16.62 -29.27
C LYS A 226 12.58 15.35 -28.84
N LEU A 227 12.12 14.74 -27.74
CA LEU A 227 12.71 13.50 -27.25
C LEU A 227 11.95 12.27 -27.78
N LYS A 228 10.61 12.28 -27.67
CA LYS A 228 9.79 11.11 -28.00
C LYS A 228 8.33 11.48 -28.30
N ASP A 229 7.67 10.71 -29.15
CA ASP A 229 6.20 10.66 -29.23
C ASP A 229 5.67 9.43 -28.46
N VAL A 230 4.60 9.64 -27.69
CA VAL A 230 3.88 8.59 -26.99
C VAL A 230 2.47 8.52 -27.57
N GLU A 231 2.12 7.40 -28.19
CA GLU A 231 0.77 7.16 -28.71
C GLU A 231 -0.20 6.88 -27.55
N LEU A 232 -1.30 7.63 -27.51
CA LEU A 232 -2.25 7.59 -26.40
C LEU A 232 -3.66 7.15 -26.82
N THR A 233 -3.80 6.44 -27.95
CA THR A 233 -5.11 6.06 -28.51
C THR A 233 -6.02 5.34 -27.50
N THR A 234 -5.44 4.52 -26.63
CA THR A 234 -6.18 3.82 -25.54
C THR A 234 -5.53 4.01 -24.18
N SER A 235 -4.65 5.00 -24.04
CA SER A 235 -3.80 5.19 -22.88
C SER A 235 -3.76 6.67 -22.49
N LYS A 236 -3.23 6.97 -21.31
CA LYS A 236 -2.95 8.35 -20.87
C LYS A 236 -1.56 8.42 -20.25
N LEU A 237 -0.89 9.54 -20.44
CA LEU A 237 0.30 9.91 -19.68
C LEU A 237 -0.17 10.40 -18.30
N ASP A 238 0.22 9.72 -17.22
CA ASP A 238 -0.24 10.06 -15.88
C ASP A 238 0.63 11.13 -15.24
N ASP A 239 1.92 10.86 -15.10
CA ASP A 239 2.87 11.73 -14.41
C ASP A 239 4.27 11.60 -15.01
N MET A 240 5.09 12.61 -14.76
CA MET A 240 6.47 12.71 -15.22
C MET A 240 7.33 13.39 -14.15
N SER A 241 8.56 12.92 -14.00
CA SER A 241 9.59 13.51 -13.13
C SER A 241 10.96 13.46 -13.80
N ILE A 242 11.84 14.38 -13.43
CA ILE A 242 13.18 14.52 -14.01
C ILE A 242 14.26 14.61 -12.94
N ILE A 243 15.42 14.03 -13.24
CA ILE A 243 16.65 14.23 -12.47
C ILE A 243 17.85 14.33 -13.42
N GLN A 244 18.88 15.01 -12.96
CA GLN A 244 20.20 14.94 -13.56
C GLN A 244 21.08 13.98 -12.76
N GLU A 245 21.70 13.03 -13.45
CA GLU A 245 22.72 12.13 -12.90
C GLU A 245 24.00 12.24 -13.75
N GLY A 246 25.05 12.81 -13.16
CA GLY A 246 26.27 13.12 -13.91
C GLY A 246 25.96 14.03 -15.10
N THR A 247 26.40 13.64 -16.28
CA THR A 247 26.18 14.38 -17.54
C THR A 247 24.86 14.03 -18.25
N SER A 248 24.09 13.09 -17.70
CA SER A 248 22.85 12.60 -18.31
C SER A 248 21.62 13.06 -17.53
N LEU A 249 20.55 13.29 -18.26
CA LEU A 249 19.21 13.53 -17.72
C LEU A 249 18.42 12.24 -17.81
N LYS A 250 17.62 12.00 -16.78
CA LYS A 250 16.67 10.90 -16.72
C LYS A 250 15.28 11.45 -16.50
N VAL A 251 14.32 10.98 -17.29
CA VAL A 251 12.92 11.33 -17.18
C VAL A 251 12.14 10.05 -16.93
N ALA A 252 11.51 9.96 -15.76
CA ALA A 252 10.63 8.87 -15.42
C ALA A 252 9.19 9.30 -15.70
N TYR A 253 8.42 8.46 -16.38
CA TYR A 253 7.02 8.74 -16.68
C TYR A 253 6.18 7.47 -16.70
N THR A 254 4.88 7.60 -16.46
CA THR A 254 3.96 6.45 -16.43
C THR A 254 2.86 6.58 -17.47
N ILE A 255 2.53 5.46 -18.12
CA ILE A 255 1.44 5.36 -19.08
C ILE A 255 0.41 4.38 -18.54
N SER A 256 -0.82 4.86 -18.30
CA SER A 256 -1.95 4.02 -17.92
C SER A 256 -2.83 3.67 -19.12
N SER A 257 -3.23 2.41 -19.20
CA SER A 257 -4.23 1.92 -20.15
C SER A 257 -5.64 2.22 -19.65
N ASN A 258 -6.43 2.95 -20.46
CA ASN A 258 -7.84 3.21 -20.15
C ASN A 258 -8.70 1.94 -20.21
N LYS A 259 -8.22 0.88 -20.89
CA LYS A 259 -8.95 -0.39 -21.05
C LYS A 259 -8.70 -1.37 -19.92
N SER A 260 -7.44 -1.55 -19.53
CA SER A 260 -7.05 -2.55 -18.53
C SER A 260 -6.82 -1.98 -17.14
N GLY A 261 -6.73 -0.65 -16.99
CA GLY A 261 -6.36 0.00 -15.73
C GLY A 261 -4.90 -0.18 -15.33
N LYS A 262 -4.11 -0.91 -16.13
CA LYS A 262 -2.69 -1.18 -15.89
C LYS A 262 -1.85 0.05 -16.20
N SER A 263 -0.77 0.24 -15.44
CA SER A 263 0.17 1.34 -15.64
C SER A 263 1.61 0.86 -15.69
N ALA A 264 2.34 1.33 -16.70
CA ALA A 264 3.73 0.98 -16.94
C ALA A 264 4.65 2.17 -16.68
N LEU A 265 5.76 1.92 -15.98
CA LEU A 265 6.83 2.89 -15.75
C LEU A 265 7.85 2.84 -16.88
N HIS A 266 8.18 4.01 -17.42
CA HIS A 266 9.20 4.21 -18.42
C HIS A 266 10.27 5.17 -17.92
N LEU A 267 11.51 4.93 -18.36
CA LEU A 267 12.67 5.75 -18.07
C LEU A 267 13.34 6.16 -19.37
N LEU A 268 13.28 7.45 -19.66
CA LEU A 268 13.94 8.06 -20.80
C LEU A 268 15.28 8.66 -20.36
N SER A 269 16.39 8.19 -20.90
CA SER A 269 17.74 8.62 -20.53
C SER A 269 18.45 9.26 -21.72
N PHE A 270 19.07 10.42 -21.52
CA PHE A 270 19.82 11.12 -22.57
C PHE A 270 20.91 12.06 -22.01
N PRO A 271 22.06 12.20 -22.70
CA PRO A 271 23.03 13.26 -22.41
C PRO A 271 22.42 14.63 -22.68
N SER A 272 22.64 15.63 -21.80
CA SER A 272 22.02 16.95 -21.98
C SER A 272 22.50 17.68 -23.23
N ASN A 273 23.71 17.38 -23.71
CA ASN A 273 24.26 17.93 -24.94
C ASN A 273 23.84 17.18 -26.22
N ARG A 274 23.23 15.99 -26.08
CA ARG A 274 22.78 15.14 -27.21
C ARG A 274 21.41 14.51 -26.92
N PRO A 275 20.37 15.30 -26.65
CA PRO A 275 19.04 14.80 -26.32
C PRO A 275 18.39 14.00 -27.47
N GLU A 276 18.86 14.14 -28.71
CA GLU A 276 18.45 13.33 -29.85
C GLU A 276 18.83 11.84 -29.72
N THR A 277 19.74 11.51 -28.80
CA THR A 277 20.16 10.12 -28.51
C THR A 277 19.35 9.47 -27.40
N ALA A 278 18.18 10.04 -27.05
CA ALA A 278 17.34 9.54 -25.97
C ALA A 278 16.95 8.07 -26.14
N GLN A 279 17.17 7.30 -25.07
CA GLN A 279 16.81 5.88 -24.99
C GLN A 279 15.67 5.72 -23.99
N ASP A 280 14.64 5.00 -24.40
CA ASP A 280 13.47 4.72 -23.58
C ASP A 280 13.46 3.26 -23.16
N GLU A 281 13.43 3.03 -21.85
CA GLU A 281 13.38 1.70 -21.26
C GLU A 281 12.15 1.57 -20.37
N GLN A 282 11.43 0.45 -20.50
CA GLN A 282 10.36 0.11 -19.57
C GLN A 282 10.97 -0.54 -18.31
N ILE A 283 10.57 -0.06 -17.14
CA ILE A 283 11.02 -0.57 -15.84
C ILE A 283 9.94 -1.47 -15.27
N ASN A 284 10.25 -2.77 -15.17
CA ASN A 284 9.38 -3.75 -14.54
C ASN A 284 9.78 -3.92 -13.07
N LEU A 285 8.83 -3.73 -12.16
CA LEU A 285 9.03 -3.84 -10.73
C LEU A 285 8.53 -5.21 -10.23
N PRO A 286 9.40 -6.11 -9.75
CA PRO A 286 8.96 -7.40 -9.24
C PRO A 286 8.14 -7.23 -7.95
N VAL A 287 6.92 -7.78 -7.92
CA VAL A 287 6.03 -7.73 -6.74
C VAL A 287 6.01 -9.04 -5.96
N SER A 288 6.17 -10.17 -6.66
CA SER A 288 6.34 -11.49 -6.05
C SER A 288 7.25 -12.35 -6.92
N LYS A 289 7.58 -13.58 -6.48
CA LYS A 289 8.52 -14.46 -7.19
C LYS A 289 8.02 -14.76 -8.61
N GLY A 290 8.65 -14.12 -9.60
CA GLY A 290 8.34 -14.30 -11.02
C GLY A 290 7.11 -13.54 -11.52
N VAL A 291 6.59 -12.57 -10.75
CA VAL A 291 5.48 -11.71 -11.16
C VAL A 291 5.88 -10.25 -10.96
N ASP A 292 5.80 -9.49 -12.05
CA ASP A 292 6.01 -8.05 -12.06
C ASP A 292 4.70 -7.32 -11.76
N SER A 293 4.83 -6.11 -11.19
CA SER A 293 3.70 -5.21 -10.97
C SER A 293 3.06 -4.89 -12.31
N ASP A 294 1.73 -4.94 -12.35
CA ASP A 294 0.97 -4.46 -13.50
C ASP A 294 0.52 -3.00 -13.36
N THR A 295 0.85 -2.37 -12.23
CA THR A 295 0.47 -0.99 -11.92
C THR A 295 1.61 -0.31 -11.17
N VAL A 296 2.33 0.56 -11.87
CA VAL A 296 3.34 1.46 -11.29
C VAL A 296 2.94 2.90 -11.62
N LEU A 297 2.81 3.75 -10.62
CA LEU A 297 2.24 5.09 -10.73
C LEU A 297 3.11 6.16 -10.07
N HIS A 298 2.88 7.40 -10.47
CA HIS A 298 3.36 8.62 -9.82
C HIS A 298 4.88 8.64 -9.58
N PRO A 299 5.71 8.48 -10.64
CA PRO A 299 7.15 8.52 -10.49
C PRO A 299 7.60 9.89 -10.02
N THR A 300 8.45 9.92 -9.00
CA THR A 300 9.14 11.13 -8.60
C THR A 300 10.59 10.85 -8.29
N PHE A 301 11.48 11.74 -8.70
CA PHE A 301 12.86 11.69 -8.28
C PHE A 301 13.08 12.46 -6.97
N SER A 302 13.92 11.88 -6.12
CA SER A 302 14.51 12.55 -4.97
C SER A 302 16.03 12.48 -5.07
N LYS A 303 16.72 13.50 -4.55
CA LYS A 303 18.17 13.47 -4.39
C LYS A 303 18.49 12.94 -3.00
N THR A 304 19.28 11.88 -2.93
CA THR A 304 19.81 11.39 -1.65
C THR A 304 20.82 12.39 -1.08
N PRO A 305 21.18 12.27 0.21
CA PRO A 305 22.28 13.07 0.79
C PRO A 305 23.62 12.88 0.07
N SER A 306 23.84 11.74 -0.58
CA SER A 306 25.04 11.47 -1.42
C SER A 306 24.98 12.16 -2.79
N GLY A 307 23.86 12.78 -3.14
CA GLY A 307 23.65 13.44 -4.45
C GLY A 307 23.21 12.48 -5.56
N GLU A 308 23.01 11.20 -5.25
CA GLU A 308 22.49 10.21 -6.19
C GLU A 308 20.96 10.35 -6.34
N GLY A 309 20.46 10.08 -7.53
CA GLY A 309 19.03 10.07 -7.81
C GLY A 309 18.37 8.79 -7.30
N ALA A 310 17.35 8.93 -6.45
CA ALA A 310 16.46 7.85 -6.06
C ALA A 310 15.10 8.05 -6.76
N LEU A 311 14.65 7.03 -7.49
CA LEU A 311 13.31 7.05 -8.10
C LEU A 311 12.30 6.47 -7.11
N ILE A 312 11.28 7.23 -6.79
CA ILE A 312 10.20 6.84 -5.89
C ILE A 312 8.92 6.65 -6.70
N VAL A 313 8.21 5.57 -6.46
CA VAL A 313 7.00 5.21 -7.19
C VAL A 313 5.95 4.65 -6.24
N SER A 314 4.71 4.65 -6.67
CA SER A 314 3.67 3.80 -6.08
C SER A 314 3.54 2.53 -6.91
N SER A 315 3.42 1.37 -6.26
CA SER A 315 3.21 0.10 -6.94
C SER A 315 2.43 -0.88 -6.07
N VAL A 316 1.80 -1.85 -6.72
CA VAL A 316 1.15 -2.97 -6.04
C VAL A 316 2.18 -3.74 -5.20
N TYR A 317 1.83 -3.99 -3.94
CA TYR A 317 2.45 -4.97 -3.07
C TYR A 317 1.50 -6.16 -2.95
N GLU A 318 1.98 -7.36 -3.27
CA GLU A 318 1.22 -8.59 -3.09
C GLU A 318 1.96 -9.51 -2.13
N LYS A 319 1.48 -9.60 -0.89
CA LYS A 319 2.00 -10.59 0.07
C LYS A 319 1.43 -11.97 -0.22
N ASN A 320 0.12 -12.02 -0.44
CA ASN A 320 -0.65 -13.19 -0.80
C ASN A 320 -2.00 -12.73 -1.37
N ARG A 321 -2.83 -13.69 -1.80
CA ARG A 321 -4.15 -13.44 -2.39
C ARG A 321 -5.14 -12.58 -1.57
N ARG A 322 -4.88 -12.35 -0.28
CA ARG A 322 -5.74 -11.55 0.64
C ARG A 322 -5.19 -10.17 0.94
N LEU A 323 -3.91 -9.95 0.68
CA LEU A 323 -3.19 -8.76 1.10
C LEU A 323 -2.48 -8.17 -0.11
N THR A 324 -3.23 -7.31 -0.78
CA THR A 324 -2.79 -6.47 -1.88
C THR A 324 -3.01 -5.01 -1.50
N SER A 325 -1.96 -4.19 -1.56
CA SER A 325 -2.04 -2.75 -1.31
C SER A 325 -1.22 -2.00 -2.36
N GLN A 326 -1.48 -0.71 -2.53
CA GLN A 326 -0.62 0.18 -3.35
C GLN A 326 0.34 0.88 -2.40
N GLU A 327 1.60 0.45 -2.42
CA GLU A 327 2.65 0.89 -1.51
C GLU A 327 3.68 1.75 -2.23
N VAL A 328 4.43 2.53 -1.46
CA VAL A 328 5.54 3.36 -1.91
C VAL A 328 6.81 2.53 -1.99
N TYR A 329 7.51 2.62 -3.11
CA TYR A 329 8.78 1.96 -3.36
C TYR A 329 9.86 2.97 -3.73
N LYS A 330 11.08 2.73 -3.25
CA LYS A 330 12.32 3.31 -3.76
C LYS A 330 12.96 2.33 -4.73
N LEU A 331 13.28 2.81 -5.92
CA LEU A 331 13.95 2.07 -6.96
C LEU A 331 15.37 2.61 -7.11
N ASP A 332 16.35 1.73 -6.98
CA ASP A 332 17.74 2.04 -7.30
C ASP A 332 18.03 1.54 -8.71
N LEU A 333 18.45 2.46 -9.57
CA LEU A 333 18.71 2.21 -10.98
C LEU A 333 20.22 2.18 -11.23
N LYS A 334 20.69 1.17 -11.95
CA LYS A 334 22.08 1.07 -12.41
C LYS A 334 22.09 0.87 -13.91
N GLU A 335 22.72 1.80 -14.64
CA GLU A 335 22.81 1.77 -16.11
C GLU A 335 21.43 1.65 -16.79
N GLY A 336 20.44 2.42 -16.32
CA GLY A 336 19.06 2.41 -16.85
C GLY A 336 18.18 1.27 -16.32
N LYS A 337 18.78 0.19 -15.82
CA LYS A 337 18.05 -1.00 -15.34
C LYS A 337 17.82 -0.97 -13.83
N LEU A 338 16.72 -1.61 -13.42
CA LEU A 338 16.42 -1.82 -12.01
C LEU A 338 17.48 -2.73 -11.36
N SER A 339 18.21 -2.19 -10.38
CA SER A 339 19.21 -2.93 -9.60
C SER A 339 18.60 -3.47 -8.30
N SER A 340 17.82 -2.64 -7.61
CA SER A 340 17.11 -3.00 -6.39
C SER A 340 15.84 -2.18 -6.23
N SER A 341 14.90 -2.74 -5.48
CA SER A 341 13.68 -2.06 -5.06
C SER A 341 13.46 -2.28 -3.58
N GLU A 342 13.09 -1.22 -2.89
CA GLU A 342 12.82 -1.24 -1.45
C GLU A 342 11.45 -0.63 -1.18
N ARG A 343 10.60 -1.37 -0.45
CA ARG A 343 9.30 -0.85 -0.01
C ARG A 343 9.52 0.13 1.15
N LEU A 344 8.99 1.34 1.05
CA LEU A 344 9.10 2.41 2.04
C LEU A 344 7.85 2.54 2.93
N SER A 345 6.71 2.02 2.49
CA SER A 345 5.45 2.12 3.23
C SER A 345 4.90 0.75 3.63
N HIS A 346 4.02 0.78 4.63
CA HIS A 346 3.16 -0.34 4.99
C HIS A 346 1.84 0.22 5.49
N PHE A 347 0.81 0.20 4.65
CA PHE A 347 -0.53 0.64 5.01
C PHE A 347 -1.60 -0.03 4.14
N ASP A 348 -2.81 -0.11 4.69
CA ASP A 348 -3.94 -0.76 4.03
C ASP A 348 -4.68 0.27 3.16
N GLY A 349 -4.13 0.59 1.98
CA GLY A 349 -4.71 1.62 1.11
C GLY A 349 -4.02 1.78 -0.24
N PHE A 350 -4.26 2.94 -0.87
CA PHE A 350 -3.79 3.28 -2.21
C PHE A 350 -2.89 4.51 -2.18
N ALA A 351 -1.58 4.33 -2.36
CA ALA A 351 -0.62 5.43 -2.31
C ALA A 351 -0.63 6.23 -3.62
N GLU A 352 -0.74 7.55 -3.51
CA GLU A 352 -0.67 8.47 -4.63
C GLU A 352 0.36 9.55 -4.37
N TYR A 353 0.98 10.03 -5.46
CA TYR A 353 1.94 11.13 -5.44
C TYR A 353 3.01 11.01 -4.35
N PRO A 354 3.72 9.87 -4.26
CA PRO A 354 4.75 9.70 -3.25
C PRO A 354 5.90 10.68 -3.50
N ILE A 355 6.54 11.11 -2.42
CA ILE A 355 7.80 11.84 -2.43
C ILE A 355 8.72 11.32 -1.34
N LEU A 356 10.03 11.47 -1.57
CA LEU A 356 11.04 11.23 -0.55
C LEU A 356 11.76 12.54 -0.25
N ILE A 357 11.74 12.95 1.01
CA ILE A 357 12.44 14.13 1.51
C ILE A 357 13.60 13.64 2.37
N SER A 358 14.82 14.04 2.03
CA SER A 358 15.98 13.80 2.90
C SER A 358 16.17 14.96 3.87
N GLY A 359 16.55 14.67 5.11
CA GLY A 359 16.87 15.68 6.11
C GLY A 359 17.58 15.09 7.31
N LYS A 360 18.62 15.76 7.81
CA LYS A 360 19.40 15.33 8.99
C LYS A 360 19.90 13.86 8.94
N GLY A 361 20.25 13.36 7.76
CA GLY A 361 20.73 11.98 7.57
C GLY A 361 19.64 10.90 7.51
N HIS A 362 18.37 11.31 7.47
CA HIS A 362 17.20 10.43 7.45
C HIS A 362 16.32 10.69 6.22
N GLY A 363 15.62 9.65 5.79
CA GLY A 363 14.59 9.72 4.76
C GLY A 363 13.19 9.85 5.36
N LEU A 364 12.38 10.71 4.74
CA LEU A 364 10.97 10.92 5.04
C LEU A 364 10.16 10.68 3.77
N ALA A 365 9.51 9.52 3.69
CA ALA A 365 8.57 9.18 2.64
C ALA A 365 7.20 9.78 2.99
N VAL A 366 6.60 10.49 2.04
CA VAL A 366 5.27 11.11 2.20
C VAL A 366 4.43 10.80 0.99
N TRP A 367 3.16 10.47 1.18
CA TRP A 367 2.24 10.18 0.09
C TRP A 367 0.81 10.54 0.48
N LEU A 368 -0.07 10.53 -0.51
CA LEU A 368 -1.50 10.75 -0.36
C LEU A 368 -2.24 9.42 -0.45
N ALA A 369 -3.37 9.30 0.23
CA ALA A 369 -4.34 8.25 -0.03
C ALA A 369 -5.72 8.88 -0.24
N PRO A 370 -6.47 8.51 -1.30
CA PRO A 370 -7.78 9.06 -1.56
C PRO A 370 -8.76 8.70 -0.44
N GLU A 371 -9.52 9.67 0.06
CA GLU A 371 -10.53 9.46 1.10
C GLU A 371 -11.94 9.81 0.62
N ASN A 372 -12.09 10.94 -0.08
CA ASN A 372 -13.33 11.33 -0.79
C ASN A 372 -12.97 12.02 -2.11
N ALA A 373 -13.98 12.34 -2.93
CA ALA A 373 -13.80 13.10 -4.15
C ALA A 373 -13.09 14.45 -3.86
N GLY A 374 -11.83 14.54 -4.29
CA GLY A 374 -11.00 15.74 -4.11
C GLY A 374 -10.38 15.93 -2.72
N SER A 375 -10.47 14.95 -1.81
CA SER A 375 -9.79 15.02 -0.51
C SER A 375 -8.94 13.78 -0.26
N PHE A 376 -7.72 14.02 0.22
CA PHE A 376 -6.71 12.98 0.40
C PHE A 376 -6.18 13.00 1.83
N ARG A 377 -6.04 11.83 2.43
CA ARG A 377 -5.32 11.69 3.69
C ARG A 377 -3.83 11.68 3.41
N VAL A 378 -3.08 12.46 4.18
CA VAL A 378 -1.62 12.51 4.05
C VAL A 378 -1.00 11.49 4.99
N TYR A 379 -0.13 10.66 4.47
CA TYR A 379 0.63 9.67 5.23
C TYR A 379 2.11 9.96 5.14
N TYR A 380 2.84 9.60 6.20
CA TYR A 380 4.29 9.61 6.18
C TYR A 380 4.88 8.38 6.86
N ALA A 381 6.12 8.05 6.49
CA ALA A 381 6.98 7.10 7.16
C ALA A 381 8.43 7.59 7.11
N THR A 382 9.23 7.23 8.10
CA THR A 382 10.65 7.58 8.17
C THR A 382 11.51 6.40 8.59
N ASP A 383 12.80 6.47 8.27
CA ASP A 383 13.85 5.52 8.64
C ASP A 383 14.52 5.82 10.00
N GLN A 384 14.03 6.83 10.72
CA GLN A 384 14.52 7.14 12.07
C GLN A 384 14.28 5.97 13.03
N LEU A 385 15.32 5.53 13.74
CA LEU A 385 15.24 4.37 14.64
C LEU A 385 14.14 4.50 15.73
N PRO A 386 13.96 5.64 16.42
CA PRO A 386 12.86 5.79 17.39
C PRO A 386 11.46 5.67 16.77
N TYR A 387 11.32 6.03 15.49
CA TYR A 387 10.08 5.83 14.74
C TYR A 387 9.87 4.35 14.43
N LEU A 388 10.90 3.68 13.91
CA LEU A 388 10.87 2.26 13.57
C LEU A 388 10.46 1.41 14.76
N GLU A 389 11.14 1.57 15.90
CA GLU A 389 10.88 0.78 17.11
C GLU A 389 9.46 0.97 17.64
N ARG A 390 8.92 2.18 17.53
CA ARG A 390 7.55 2.49 17.95
C ARG A 390 6.52 1.91 16.99
N MET A 391 6.72 2.13 15.69
CA MET A 391 5.73 1.83 14.65
C MET A 391 5.75 0.37 14.23
N ASN A 392 6.89 -0.33 14.29
CA ASN A 392 7.02 -1.74 13.89
C ASN A 392 6.65 -2.70 15.03
N THR A 393 5.54 -2.42 15.70
CA THR A 393 4.96 -3.27 16.75
C THR A 393 3.49 -3.56 16.45
N LEU A 394 3.01 -4.69 16.96
CA LEU A 394 1.58 -5.00 16.93
C LEU A 394 0.88 -4.18 18.01
N THR A 395 -0.09 -3.39 17.60
CA THR A 395 -0.89 -2.53 18.47
C THR A 395 -2.21 -3.21 18.85
N ALA A 396 -2.87 -2.71 19.89
CA ALA A 396 -4.22 -3.17 20.24
C ALA A 396 -5.23 -3.00 19.10
N GLN A 397 -5.04 -1.96 18.26
CA GLN A 397 -5.88 -1.72 17.10
C GLN A 397 -5.71 -2.80 16.03
N ASP A 398 -4.50 -3.34 15.84
CA ASP A 398 -4.25 -4.43 14.88
C ASP A 398 -5.00 -5.71 15.29
N TYR A 399 -4.98 -6.04 16.58
CA TYR A 399 -5.74 -7.18 17.10
C TYR A 399 -7.25 -6.97 17.03
N ARG A 400 -7.73 -5.74 17.26
CA ARG A 400 -9.15 -5.41 17.12
C ARG A 400 -9.61 -5.58 15.68
N ILE A 401 -8.91 -4.98 14.70
CA ILE A 401 -9.24 -5.12 13.28
C ILE A 401 -9.17 -6.58 12.84
N ALA A 402 -8.19 -7.34 13.34
CA ALA A 402 -8.12 -8.78 13.09
C ALA A 402 -9.34 -9.52 13.67
N ALA A 403 -9.75 -9.21 14.90
CA ALA A 403 -10.90 -9.83 15.56
C ALA A 403 -12.22 -9.53 14.83
N GLU A 404 -12.37 -8.34 14.24
CA GLU A 404 -13.53 -7.94 13.44
C GLU A 404 -13.74 -8.84 12.20
N THR A 405 -12.69 -9.52 11.73
CA THR A 405 -12.79 -10.49 10.61
C THR A 405 -13.13 -11.93 11.04
N LEU A 406 -13.14 -12.23 12.34
CA LEU A 406 -13.46 -13.59 12.84
C LEU A 406 -14.86 -14.09 12.47
N PRO A 407 -15.93 -13.29 12.49
CA PRO A 407 -17.27 -13.78 12.13
C PRO A 407 -17.30 -14.37 10.72
N LEU A 408 -16.57 -13.77 9.77
CA LEU A 408 -16.44 -14.30 8.41
C LEU A 408 -15.73 -15.66 8.42
N LEU A 409 -14.61 -15.78 9.12
CA LEU A 409 -13.86 -17.04 9.24
C LEU A 409 -14.69 -18.12 9.92
N TRP A 410 -15.47 -17.79 10.94
CA TRP A 410 -16.35 -18.72 11.63
C TRP A 410 -17.53 -19.14 10.77
N GLY A 411 -18.11 -18.22 10.00
CA GLY A 411 -19.16 -18.54 9.01
C GLY A 411 -18.67 -19.54 7.97
N ILE A 412 -17.47 -19.30 7.41
CA ILE A 412 -16.81 -20.25 6.48
C ILE A 412 -16.55 -21.58 7.17
N GLY A 413 -16.01 -21.56 8.39
CA GLY A 413 -15.73 -22.77 9.18
C GLY A 413 -16.98 -23.58 9.51
N LEU A 414 -18.10 -22.92 9.80
CA LEU A 414 -19.37 -23.60 10.05
C LEU A 414 -19.92 -24.24 8.77
N LEU A 415 -19.88 -23.52 7.64
CA LEU A 415 -20.30 -24.05 6.36
C LEU A 415 -19.45 -25.26 5.95
N THR A 416 -18.12 -25.18 6.10
CA THR A 416 -17.23 -26.31 5.80
C THR A 416 -17.42 -27.46 6.79
N ALA A 417 -17.77 -27.19 8.05
CA ALA A 417 -18.14 -28.23 9.02
C ALA A 417 -19.38 -29.01 8.59
N LEU A 418 -20.42 -28.33 8.08
CA LEU A 418 -21.61 -29.00 7.54
C LEU A 418 -21.27 -29.89 6.33
N LEU A 419 -20.43 -29.40 5.42
CA LEU A 419 -19.93 -30.19 4.28
C LEU A 419 -19.05 -31.38 4.72
N SER A 420 -18.40 -31.26 5.88
CA SER A 420 -17.56 -32.31 6.48
C SER A 420 -18.35 -33.40 7.19
N LEU A 421 -19.68 -33.27 7.31
CA LEU A 421 -20.53 -34.36 7.83
C LEU A 421 -20.42 -35.63 7.00
N LYS A 422 -19.96 -35.56 5.74
CA LYS A 422 -19.61 -36.73 4.93
C LYS A 422 -18.63 -37.69 5.63
N TRP A 423 -17.80 -37.21 6.57
CA TRP A 423 -16.86 -38.04 7.33
C TRP A 423 -17.54 -39.04 8.27
N ILE A 424 -18.77 -38.77 8.71
CA ILE A 424 -19.51 -39.66 9.61
C ILE A 424 -20.25 -40.77 8.87
N VAL A 425 -20.37 -40.70 7.54
CA VAL A 425 -21.23 -41.62 6.78
C VAL A 425 -20.79 -43.08 6.96
N LEU A 426 -19.52 -43.38 6.74
CA LEU A 426 -18.99 -44.74 6.91
C LEU A 426 -19.09 -45.27 8.36
N PRO A 427 -18.56 -44.58 9.38
CA PRO A 427 -18.66 -45.08 10.75
C PRO A 427 -20.10 -45.06 11.29
N GLY A 428 -20.94 -44.13 10.83
CA GLY A 428 -22.36 -44.05 11.17
C GLY A 428 -23.16 -45.21 10.60
N LEU A 429 -22.94 -45.55 9.31
CA LEU A 429 -23.54 -46.74 8.69
C LEU A 429 -23.10 -48.02 9.40
N TYR A 430 -21.81 -48.15 9.75
CA TYR A 430 -21.30 -49.29 10.52
C TYR A 430 -22.05 -49.46 11.84
N LEU A 431 -22.20 -48.39 12.63
CA LEU A 431 -22.92 -48.45 13.91
C LEU A 431 -24.42 -48.67 13.73
N LEU A 432 -25.03 -48.12 12.68
CA LEU A 432 -26.46 -48.31 12.38
C LEU A 432 -26.75 -49.76 12.01
N VAL A 433 -25.93 -50.38 11.15
CA VAL A 433 -26.07 -51.79 10.78
C VAL A 433 -25.88 -52.68 12.01
N LEU A 434 -24.87 -52.41 12.84
CA LEU A 434 -24.68 -53.15 14.09
C LEU A 434 -25.85 -52.99 15.06
N SER A 435 -26.40 -51.79 15.22
CA SER A 435 -27.52 -51.59 16.15
C SER A 435 -28.82 -52.22 15.63
N ALA A 436 -29.08 -52.16 14.32
CA ALA A 436 -30.31 -52.66 13.72
C ALA A 436 -30.33 -54.20 13.56
N PHE A 437 -29.19 -54.80 13.19
CA PHE A 437 -29.12 -56.23 12.87
C PHE A 437 -28.43 -57.08 13.94
N TRP A 438 -27.57 -56.48 14.78
CA TRP A 438 -26.73 -57.20 15.74
C TRP A 438 -26.61 -56.49 17.09
N GLN A 439 -27.74 -56.08 17.66
CA GLN A 439 -27.80 -55.28 18.90
C GLN A 439 -27.01 -55.91 20.06
N TYR A 440 -27.06 -57.23 20.22
CA TYR A 440 -26.27 -57.92 21.25
C TYR A 440 -24.76 -57.67 21.13
N LEU A 441 -24.21 -57.66 19.90
CA LEU A 441 -22.80 -57.36 19.63
C LEU A 441 -22.49 -55.87 19.80
N TYR A 442 -23.44 -55.00 19.48
CA TYR A 442 -23.34 -53.56 19.68
C TYR A 442 -23.12 -53.23 21.17
N ASP A 443 -23.94 -53.81 22.06
CA ASP A 443 -23.89 -53.54 23.50
C ASP A 443 -22.74 -54.28 24.21
N SER A 444 -22.53 -55.57 23.91
CA SER A 444 -21.52 -56.40 24.58
C SER A 444 -20.08 -55.96 24.30
N HIS A 445 -19.80 -55.44 23.10
CA HIS A 445 -18.45 -55.05 22.67
C HIS A 445 -18.31 -53.53 22.47
N ALA A 446 -19.01 -52.74 23.28
CA ALA A 446 -19.13 -51.30 23.10
C ALA A 446 -17.79 -50.51 23.01
N LYS A 447 -16.73 -50.99 23.67
CA LYS A 447 -15.38 -50.36 23.58
C LYS A 447 -14.72 -50.61 22.23
N LEU A 448 -14.82 -51.85 21.73
CA LEU A 448 -14.26 -52.26 20.44
C LEU A 448 -14.98 -51.54 19.30
N ASN A 449 -16.31 -51.54 19.30
CA ASN A 449 -17.12 -50.91 18.26
C ASN A 449 -16.88 -49.39 18.17
N PHE A 450 -16.73 -48.72 19.31
CA PHE A 450 -16.32 -47.32 19.34
C PHE A 450 -14.92 -47.13 18.70
N GLY A 451 -13.95 -47.96 19.06
CA GLY A 451 -12.59 -47.89 18.52
C GLY A 451 -12.52 -48.14 17.01
N LEU A 452 -13.26 -49.13 16.51
CA LEU A 452 -13.38 -49.40 15.07
C LEU A 452 -14.03 -48.23 14.33
N SER A 453 -15.12 -47.67 14.86
CA SER A 453 -15.79 -46.51 14.27
C SER A 453 -14.88 -45.28 14.22
N LEU A 454 -14.10 -45.06 15.29
CA LEU A 454 -13.11 -43.99 15.37
C LEU A 454 -12.00 -44.20 14.32
N GLY A 455 -11.52 -45.43 14.15
CA GLY A 455 -10.56 -45.79 13.10
C GLY A 455 -11.10 -45.52 11.70
N MET A 456 -12.33 -45.95 11.40
CA MET A 456 -13.01 -45.68 10.14
C MET A 456 -13.15 -44.17 9.88
N TYR A 457 -13.53 -43.40 10.90
CA TYR A 457 -13.62 -41.94 10.82
C TYR A 457 -12.29 -41.31 10.41
N PHE A 458 -11.19 -41.68 11.07
CA PHE A 458 -9.87 -41.13 10.74
C PHE A 458 -9.41 -41.54 9.33
N VAL A 459 -9.68 -42.76 8.89
CA VAL A 459 -9.40 -43.20 7.51
C VAL A 459 -10.12 -42.30 6.51
N VAL A 460 -11.43 -42.08 6.69
CA VAL A 460 -12.20 -41.20 5.79
C VAL A 460 -11.67 -39.76 5.82
N LYS A 461 -11.34 -39.24 7.00
CA LYS A 461 -10.79 -37.89 7.16
C LYS A 461 -9.43 -37.73 6.45
N VAL A 462 -8.55 -38.74 6.53
CA VAL A 462 -7.25 -38.75 5.84
C VAL A 462 -7.42 -38.84 4.33
N LEU A 463 -8.36 -39.65 3.82
CA LEU A 463 -8.63 -39.73 2.38
C LEU A 463 -9.12 -38.41 1.78
N LEU A 464 -9.79 -37.58 2.60
CA LEU A 464 -10.36 -36.29 2.19
C LEU A 464 -9.47 -35.09 2.55
N ILE A 465 -8.21 -35.32 2.92
CA ILE A 465 -7.25 -34.28 3.30
C ILE A 465 -7.03 -33.22 2.21
N ASN A 466 -7.18 -33.60 0.95
CA ASN A 466 -6.95 -32.73 -0.20
C ASN A 466 -7.98 -31.58 -0.30
N ASP A 467 -9.12 -31.67 0.38
CA ASP A 467 -10.11 -30.60 0.43
C ASP A 467 -9.53 -29.31 1.05
N TYR A 468 -8.54 -29.43 1.94
CA TYR A 468 -7.88 -28.31 2.63
C TYR A 468 -6.54 -27.90 2.01
N ARG A 469 -6.00 -28.67 1.06
CA ARG A 469 -4.65 -28.48 0.47
C ARG A 469 -4.67 -27.83 -0.91
N LYS A 470 -5.70 -27.06 -1.22
CA LYS A 470 -5.78 -26.35 -2.52
C LYS A 470 -4.62 -25.35 -2.64
N PRO A 471 -4.06 -25.11 -3.84
CA PRO A 471 -2.92 -24.20 -4.03
C PRO A 471 -3.09 -22.83 -3.37
N LEU A 472 -4.30 -22.26 -3.45
CA LEU A 472 -4.64 -20.98 -2.83
C LEU A 472 -4.60 -20.98 -1.29
N ALA A 473 -4.89 -22.13 -0.66
CA ALA A 473 -4.82 -22.27 0.80
C ALA A 473 -3.35 -22.42 1.25
N LEU A 474 -2.50 -23.06 0.44
CA LEU A 474 -1.09 -23.24 0.75
C LEU A 474 -0.32 -21.91 0.79
N GLN A 475 -0.71 -20.92 -0.01
CA GLN A 475 -0.08 -19.59 -0.02
C GLN A 475 -0.14 -18.85 1.33
N VAL A 476 -1.15 -19.12 2.13
CA VAL A 476 -1.38 -18.48 3.45
C VAL A 476 -0.99 -19.38 4.62
N MET A 477 -0.55 -20.61 4.33
CA MET A 477 -0.16 -21.57 5.35
C MET A 477 1.32 -21.44 5.70
N PRO A 478 1.68 -21.49 7.00
CA PRO A 478 3.05 -21.65 7.42
C PRO A 478 3.71 -22.89 6.80
N ASP A 479 5.00 -22.80 6.47
CA ASP A 479 5.74 -23.85 5.76
C ASP A 479 5.63 -25.23 6.44
N PHE A 480 5.67 -25.28 7.78
CA PHE A 480 5.54 -26.53 8.52
C PHE A 480 4.18 -27.22 8.30
N LEU A 481 3.11 -26.43 8.13
CA LEU A 481 1.78 -26.93 7.81
C LEU A 481 1.63 -27.28 6.34
N GLN A 482 2.42 -26.77 5.41
CA GLN A 482 2.30 -27.13 3.98
C GLN A 482 2.66 -28.61 3.72
N SER A 483 3.51 -29.19 4.58
CA SER A 483 3.90 -30.60 4.52
C SER A 483 2.75 -31.55 4.89
N THR A 484 2.62 -32.69 4.19
CA THR A 484 1.58 -33.70 4.50
C THR A 484 1.66 -34.17 5.96
N TRP A 485 2.87 -34.30 6.51
CA TRP A 485 3.08 -34.70 7.91
C TRP A 485 2.58 -33.68 8.92
N GLY A 486 2.78 -32.38 8.66
CA GLY A 486 2.27 -31.31 9.53
C GLY A 486 0.75 -31.32 9.64
N TYR A 487 0.05 -31.56 8.52
CA TYR A 487 -1.40 -31.75 8.51
C TYR A 487 -1.84 -32.97 9.34
N LEU A 488 -1.23 -34.13 9.10
CA LEU A 488 -1.60 -35.36 9.80
C LEU A 488 -1.37 -35.25 11.31
N LEU A 489 -0.29 -34.59 11.72
CA LEU A 489 -0.01 -34.30 13.12
C LEU A 489 -1.11 -33.42 13.72
N LEU A 490 -1.54 -32.37 13.01
CA LEU A 490 -2.61 -31.51 13.50
C LEU A 490 -3.95 -32.25 13.62
N TYR A 491 -4.29 -33.09 12.63
CA TYR A 491 -5.49 -33.94 12.70
C TYR A 491 -5.44 -34.90 13.88
N LEU A 492 -4.27 -35.47 14.18
CA LEU A 492 -4.07 -36.32 15.34
C LEU A 492 -4.29 -35.54 16.63
N ILE A 493 -3.75 -34.32 16.74
CA ILE A 493 -3.92 -33.45 17.92
C ILE A 493 -5.41 -33.15 18.14
N PHE A 494 -6.14 -32.71 17.09
CA PHE A 494 -7.58 -32.45 17.21
C PHE A 494 -8.37 -33.72 17.58
N GLY A 495 -8.00 -34.87 16.99
CA GLY A 495 -8.58 -36.16 17.35
C GLY A 495 -8.36 -36.53 18.82
N VAL A 496 -7.14 -36.35 19.34
CA VAL A 496 -6.83 -36.62 20.76
C VAL A 496 -7.61 -35.68 21.69
N LEU A 497 -7.69 -34.39 21.36
CA LEU A 497 -8.45 -33.41 22.13
C LEU A 497 -9.96 -33.72 22.12
N ALA A 498 -10.54 -34.01 20.95
CA ALA A 498 -11.94 -34.38 20.81
C ALA A 498 -12.25 -35.66 21.60
N TYR A 499 -11.35 -36.65 21.57
CA TYR A 499 -11.49 -37.88 22.33
C TYR A 499 -11.45 -37.60 23.84
N ALA A 500 -10.50 -36.79 24.31
CA ALA A 500 -10.41 -36.40 25.72
C ALA A 500 -11.69 -35.71 26.20
N PHE A 501 -12.21 -34.72 25.45
CA PHE A 501 -13.47 -34.06 25.79
C PHE A 501 -14.66 -35.01 25.76
N THR A 502 -14.76 -35.87 24.75
CA THR A 502 -15.81 -36.90 24.66
C THR A 502 -15.76 -37.85 25.85
N ARG A 503 -14.56 -38.23 26.32
CA ARG A 503 -14.38 -39.08 27.49
C ARG A 503 -14.80 -38.41 28.79
N ILE A 504 -14.55 -37.10 28.93
CA ILE A 504 -15.00 -36.36 30.10
C ILE A 504 -16.53 -36.19 30.06
N TRP A 505 -17.08 -35.76 28.91
CA TRP A 505 -18.52 -35.62 28.69
C TRP A 505 -19.28 -36.90 29.00
N ARG A 506 -18.78 -38.05 28.54
CA ARG A 506 -19.35 -39.38 28.81
C ARG A 506 -19.52 -39.68 30.30
N LYS A 507 -18.63 -39.21 31.17
CA LYS A 507 -18.74 -39.48 32.63
C LYS A 507 -20.00 -38.89 33.26
N GLY A 508 -20.69 -37.97 32.57
CA GLY A 508 -21.95 -37.38 32.99
C GLY A 508 -23.21 -38.10 32.49
N LEU A 509 -23.08 -39.17 31.70
CA LEU A 509 -24.20 -39.96 31.20
C LEU A 509 -24.45 -41.18 32.09
N ASP A 510 -25.73 -41.45 32.37
CA ASP A 510 -26.14 -42.60 33.20
C ASP A 510 -25.93 -43.93 32.45
N GLU A 511 -26.12 -43.93 31.12
CA GLU A 511 -25.94 -45.10 30.26
C GLU A 511 -24.99 -44.81 29.10
N ARG A 512 -24.30 -45.87 28.65
CA ARG A 512 -23.34 -45.77 27.55
C ARG A 512 -24.03 -45.90 26.20
N ASN A 513 -24.00 -44.86 25.38
CA ASN A 513 -24.47 -44.91 23.99
C ASN A 513 -23.32 -44.61 23.02
N ILE A 514 -22.86 -45.63 22.29
CA ILE A 514 -21.70 -45.53 21.38
C ILE A 514 -21.97 -44.58 20.22
N GLY A 515 -23.18 -44.61 19.66
CA GLY A 515 -23.60 -43.71 18.59
C GLY A 515 -23.56 -42.25 19.02
N LEU A 516 -24.07 -41.93 20.22
CA LEU A 516 -23.98 -40.57 20.78
C LEU A 516 -22.54 -40.17 21.14
N GLU A 517 -21.73 -41.09 21.68
CA GLU A 517 -20.29 -40.86 21.91
C GLU A 517 -19.57 -40.52 20.60
N LEU A 518 -19.82 -41.29 19.53
CA LEU A 518 -19.20 -41.04 18.22
C LEU A 518 -19.69 -39.73 17.62
N LEU A 519 -20.99 -39.45 17.66
CA LEU A 519 -21.54 -38.21 17.13
C LEU A 519 -20.94 -36.99 17.84
N TYR A 520 -20.87 -37.01 19.18
CA TYR A 520 -20.25 -35.94 19.95
C TYR A 520 -18.78 -35.75 19.59
N PHE A 521 -18.03 -36.85 19.47
CA PHE A 521 -16.64 -36.84 19.03
C PHE A 521 -16.49 -36.20 17.63
N VAL A 522 -17.27 -36.65 16.66
CA VAL A 522 -17.20 -36.16 15.27
C VAL A 522 -17.59 -34.70 15.17
N LEU A 523 -18.60 -34.24 15.93
CA LEU A 523 -18.99 -32.84 15.98
C LEU A 523 -17.87 -31.96 16.54
N LEU A 524 -17.19 -32.40 17.61
CA LEU A 524 -16.06 -31.65 18.17
C LEU A 524 -14.85 -31.63 17.23
N ASP A 525 -14.41 -32.79 16.75
CA ASP A 525 -13.24 -32.87 15.87
C ASP A 525 -13.49 -32.19 14.51
N GLY A 526 -14.69 -32.38 13.96
CA GLY A 526 -15.16 -31.71 12.76
C GLY A 526 -15.19 -30.20 12.93
N LEU A 527 -15.73 -29.69 14.04
CA LEU A 527 -15.73 -28.26 14.33
C LEU A 527 -14.31 -27.71 14.49
N MET A 528 -13.46 -28.34 15.30
CA MET A 528 -12.07 -27.90 15.50
C MET A 528 -11.31 -27.83 14.18
N THR A 529 -11.41 -28.89 13.37
CA THR A 529 -10.74 -28.97 12.08
C THR A 529 -11.23 -27.87 11.16
N ASN A 530 -12.55 -27.74 10.99
CA ASN A 530 -13.10 -26.79 10.03
C ASN A 530 -12.93 -25.33 10.47
N LEU A 531 -13.07 -25.04 11.77
CA LEU A 531 -12.72 -23.73 12.29
C LEU A 531 -11.24 -23.46 12.09
N TRP A 532 -10.33 -24.37 12.40
CA TRP A 532 -8.90 -24.13 12.19
C TRP A 532 -8.57 -23.78 10.74
N TYR A 533 -9.06 -24.60 9.81
CA TYR A 533 -8.73 -24.44 8.38
C TYR A 533 -9.53 -23.34 7.67
N SER A 534 -10.58 -22.80 8.27
CA SER A 534 -11.30 -21.67 7.67
C SER A 534 -10.39 -20.47 7.48
N TYR A 535 -9.43 -20.26 8.38
CA TYR A 535 -8.41 -19.24 8.24
C TYR A 535 -7.56 -19.44 6.98
N PHE A 536 -7.36 -20.63 6.41
CA PHE A 536 -6.55 -20.79 5.20
C PHE A 536 -7.37 -20.88 3.91
N ILE A 537 -8.58 -21.42 4.00
CA ILE A 537 -9.46 -21.58 2.83
C ILE A 537 -10.11 -20.24 2.45
N SER A 538 -10.38 -19.38 3.43
CA SER A 538 -11.08 -18.11 3.21
C SER A 538 -10.41 -17.24 2.13
N PRO A 539 -11.17 -16.60 1.23
CA PRO A 539 -10.63 -15.53 0.40
C PRO A 539 -10.39 -14.23 1.19
N ALA A 540 -10.94 -14.13 2.40
CA ALA A 540 -11.10 -12.95 3.26
C ALA A 540 -10.68 -11.60 2.64
N PHE A 541 -11.61 -11.03 1.88
CA PHE A 541 -11.82 -9.58 1.78
C PHE A 541 -13.19 -9.26 2.42
N LEU A 542 -13.22 -8.25 3.28
CA LEU A 542 -14.40 -7.45 3.61
C LEU A 542 -14.00 -5.98 3.41
#